data_AF-A0A7M2YV60-F1
#
_entry.id   AF-A0A7M2YV60-F1
#
_cell.length_a   1.000
_cell.length_b   1.000
_cell.length_c   1.000
_cell.angle_alpha   90.00
_cell.angle_beta   90.00
_cell.angle_gamma   90.00
#
_symmetry.space_group_name_H-M   'P 1'
#
loop_
_entity.id
_entity.type
_entity.pdbx_description
1 polymer ?
#
loop_
_entity_poly.entity_id
_entity_poly.type
_entity_poly.pdbx_seq_one_letter_code
_entity_poly.pdbx_strand_id
1 'polypeptide(L)' 'MTTMTSSTTRDEAREVRAWRFCALRRAGYPDRAAATIADARHVVLHQAVSLLASGCPLETALAILL' A
#
# COMPACT_ATOMS: atom_id res chain seq x y z
N MET A 1 27.04 -25.27 3.12
CA MET A 1 26.56 -25.61 1.77
C MET A 1 25.07 -25.26 1.71
N THR A 2 24.74 -23.97 1.66
CA THR A 2 24.28 -23.17 0.50
C THR A 2 22.78 -22.86 0.65
N THR A 3 22.47 -21.76 1.36
CA THR A 3 21.13 -21.17 1.42
C THR A 3 20.79 -20.59 0.06
N MET A 4 19.80 -21.16 -0.63
CA MET A 4 19.37 -20.72 -1.96
C MET A 4 17.86 -20.48 -1.96
N THR A 5 17.40 -19.42 -1.28
CA THR A 5 16.00 -18.95 -1.33
C THR A 5 15.91 -17.46 -1.01
N SER A 6 16.68 -16.63 -1.72
CA SER A 6 16.74 -15.17 -1.45
C SER A 6 16.10 -14.31 -2.55
N SER A 7 15.89 -14.87 -3.75
CA SER A 7 15.33 -14.14 -4.90
C SER A 7 13.80 -14.04 -4.86
N THR A 8 13.11 -15.15 -4.58
CA THR A 8 11.63 -15.23 -4.65
C THR A 8 10.93 -14.25 -3.71
N THR A 9 11.40 -14.09 -2.47
CA THR A 9 10.77 -13.19 -1.48
C THR A 9 10.88 -11.71 -1.85
N ARG A 10 11.93 -11.33 -2.59
CA ARG A 10 12.13 -9.94 -3.04
C ARG A 10 11.20 -9.61 -4.20
N ASP A 11 10.99 -10.56 -5.09
CA ASP A 11 10.08 -10.43 -6.23
C ASP A 11 8.63 -10.37 -5.75
N GLU A 12 8.22 -11.26 -4.85
CA GLU A 12 6.90 -11.23 -4.20
C GLU A 12 6.66 -9.89 -3.49
N ALA A 13 7.63 -9.39 -2.73
CA ALA A 13 7.51 -8.10 -2.05
C ALA A 13 7.31 -6.94 -3.03
N ARG A 14 7.96 -6.99 -4.20
CA ARG A 14 7.81 -5.99 -5.27
C ARG A 14 6.44 -6.09 -5.93
N GLU A 15 5.95 -7.30 -6.20
CA GLU A 15 4.62 -7.54 -6.75
C GLU A 15 3.51 -7.08 -5.81
N VAL A 16 3.61 -7.44 -4.52
CA VAL A 16 2.67 -7.02 -3.48
C VAL A 16 2.65 -5.50 -3.35
N ARG A 17 3.82 -4.85 -3.35
CA ARG A 17 3.92 -3.38 -3.32
C ARG A 17 3.24 -2.75 -4.55
N ALA A 18 3.50 -3.26 -5.75
CA ALA A 18 2.88 -2.75 -6.98
C ALA A 18 1.35 -2.93 -6.95
N TRP A 19 0.87 -4.07 -6.47
CA TRP A 19 -0.55 -4.33 -6.28
C TRP A 19 -1.19 -3.37 -5.27
N ARG A 20 -0.54 -3.14 -4.11
CA ARG A 20 -0.98 -2.16 -3.09
C ARG A 20 -1.10 -0.76 -3.68
N PHE A 21 -0.08 -0.30 -4.39
CA PHE A 21 -0.07 1.00 -5.04
C PHE A 21 -1.25 1.18 -6.01
N CYS A 22 -1.45 0.21 -6.91
CA CYS A 22 -2.56 0.24 -7.86
C CYS A 22 -3.93 0.22 -7.18
N ALA A 23 -4.10 -0.52 -6.08
CA ALA A 23 -5.34 -0.54 -5.32
C ALA A 23 -5.64 0.81 -4.65
N LEU A 24 -4.64 1.46 -4.05
CA LEU A 24 -4.78 2.78 -3.43
C LEU A 24 -5.11 3.86 -4.46
N ARG A 25 -4.46 3.82 -5.63
CA ARG A 25 -4.78 4.73 -6.74
C ARG A 25 -6.21 4.58 -7.21
N ARG A 26 -6.70 3.34 -7.37
CA ARG A 26 -8.10 3.09 -7.75
C ARG A 26 -9.10 3.58 -6.69
N ALA A 27 -8.70 3.58 -5.42
CA ALA A 27 -9.52 4.11 -4.33
C ALA A 27 -9.56 5.66 -4.28
N GLY A 28 -8.69 6.34 -5.04
CA GLY A 28 -8.68 7.81 -5.12
C GLY A 28 -7.50 8.48 -4.42
N TYR A 29 -6.54 7.74 -3.86
CA TYR A 29 -5.31 8.34 -3.34
C TYR A 29 -4.43 8.89 -4.47
N PRO A 30 -3.83 10.07 -4.32
CA PRO A 30 -2.86 10.59 -5.28
C PRO A 30 -1.58 9.74 -5.28
N ASP A 31 -0.89 9.70 -6.42
CA ASP A 31 0.27 8.82 -6.64
C ASP A 31 1.34 8.92 -5.54
N ARG A 32 1.66 10.12 -5.06
CA ARG A 32 2.64 10.27 -3.97
C ARG A 32 2.18 9.57 -2.68
N ALA A 33 0.94 9.81 -2.26
CA ALA A 33 0.40 9.19 -1.05
C ALA A 33 0.24 7.67 -1.22
N ALA A 34 -0.27 7.23 -2.38
CA ALA A 34 -0.41 5.82 -2.69
C ALA A 34 0.93 5.08 -2.64
N ALA A 35 2.03 5.70 -3.11
CA ALA A 35 3.37 5.12 -3.01
C ALA A 35 3.82 4.98 -1.56
N THR A 36 3.69 6.04 -0.75
CA THR A 36 4.06 6.03 0.67
C THR A 36 3.29 4.95 1.44
N ILE A 37 1.96 4.88 1.25
CA ILE A 37 1.11 3.88 1.94
C ILE A 37 1.39 2.46 1.43
N ALA A 38 1.72 2.30 0.14
CA ALA A 38 2.11 1.01 -0.41
C ALA A 38 3.40 0.48 0.23
N ASP A 39 4.36 1.36 0.53
CA ASP A 39 5.60 1.05 1.25
C ASP A 39 5.39 0.77 2.74
N ALA A 40 4.40 1.44 3.36
CA ALA A 40 4.03 1.26 4.76
C ALA A 40 3.34 -0.10 5.01
N ARG A 41 4.13 -1.17 5.19
CA ARG A 41 3.61 -2.55 5.37
C ARG A 41 2.74 -2.75 6.62
N HIS A 42 2.87 -1.87 7.63
CA HIS A 42 2.03 -1.90 8.82
C HIS A 42 0.60 -1.41 8.52
N VAL A 43 0.38 -0.70 7.41
CA VAL A 43 -0.94 -0.23 7.01
C VAL A 43 -1.74 -1.36 6.36
N VAL A 44 -2.89 -1.65 6.96
CA VAL A 44 -3.89 -2.58 6.42
C VAL A 44 -4.53 -1.96 5.18
N LEU A 45 -4.30 -2.57 4.02
CA LEU A 45 -4.74 -2.02 2.73
C LEU A 45 -6.27 -1.86 2.67
N HIS A 46 -7.02 -2.84 3.18
CA HIS A 46 -8.48 -2.78 3.16
C HIS A 46 -8.99 -1.55 3.93
N GLN A 47 -8.43 -1.27 5.09
CA GLN A 47 -8.80 -0.10 5.89
C GLN A 47 -8.49 1.20 5.14
N ALA A 48 -7.31 1.31 4.53
CA ALA A 48 -6.93 2.49 3.76
C ALA A 48 -7.90 2.76 2.59
N VAL A 49 -8.30 1.73 1.85
CA VAL A 49 -9.29 1.84 0.76
C VAL A 49 -10.67 2.22 1.30
N SER A 50 -11.10 1.61 2.41
CA SER A 50 -12.40 1.86 3.01
C SER A 50 -12.59 3.30 3.51
N LEU A 51 -11.53 3.98 3.95
CA LEU A 51 -11.62 5.38 4.38
C LEU A 51 -12.17 6.29 3.27
N LEU A 52 -11.57 6.25 2.07
CA LEU A 52 -12.06 7.09 0.97
C LEU A 52 -13.42 6.61 0.44
N ALA A 53 -13.65 5.29 0.41
CA ALA A 53 -14.93 4.72 0.00
C ALA A 53 -16.09 5.14 0.92
N SER A 54 -15.83 5.37 2.21
CA SER A 54 -16.83 5.89 3.16
C SER A 54 -16.98 7.41 3.14
N GLY A 55 -16.31 8.12 2.21
CA GLY A 55 -16.33 9.57 2.13
C GLY A 55 -15.42 10.29 3.13
N CYS A 56 -14.45 9.59 3.73
CA CYS A 56 -13.44 10.26 4.56
C CYS A 56 -12.65 11.26 3.70
N PRO A 57 -12.47 12.51 4.15
CA PRO A 57 -11.61 13.47 3.45
C PRO A 57 -10.18 12.93 3.31
N LEU A 58 -9.53 13.19 2.16
CA LEU A 58 -8.18 12.70 1.88
C LEU A 58 -7.18 13.08 2.97
N GLU A 59 -7.14 14.35 3.36
CA GLU A 59 -6.24 14.86 4.41
C GLU A 59 -6.43 14.13 5.74
N THR A 60 -7.68 13.86 6.12
CA THR A 60 -8.02 13.10 7.33
C THR A 60 -7.58 11.65 7.21
N ALA A 61 -7.80 11.01 6.06
CA ALA A 61 -7.34 9.65 5.82
C ALA A 61 -5.81 9.54 5.91
N LEU A 62 -5.06 10.52 5.39
CA LEU A 62 -3.60 10.54 5.49
C LEU A 62 -3.13 10.68 6.95
N ALA A 63 -3.75 11.56 7.73
CA ALA A 63 -3.43 11.73 9.15
C ALA A 63 -3.72 10.48 10.02
N ILE A 64 -4.61 9.59 9.57
CA ILE A 64 -4.89 8.31 10.24
C ILE A 64 -3.82 7.25 9.88
N LEU A 65 -3.31 7.29 8.65
CA LEU A 65 -2.51 6.22 8.06
C LEU A 65 -0.99 6.45 8.13
N LEU A 66 -0.54 7.70 8.23
CA LEU A 66 0.86 8.13 8.16
C LEU A 66 1.25 8.96 9.39
#